data_AF-A0A8D8N566-F1
#
_entry.id   AF-A0A8D8N566-F1
#
_cell.length_a   1.000
_cell.length_b   1.000
_cell.length_c   1.000
_cell.angle_alpha   90.00
_cell.angle_beta   90.00
_cell.angle_gamma   90.00
#
_symmetry.space_group_name_H-M   'P 1'
#
loop_
_entity.id
_entity.type
_entity.pdbx_description
1 polymer ?
#
loop_
_entity_poly.entity_id
_entity_poly.type
_entity_poly.pdbx_seq_one_letter_code
_entity_poly.pdbx_strand_id
1 'polypeptide(L)'
;ETVKKLTELFSVQASLFSKRYQCFQLSKSESDDFVTYAGIVNKHCEDFELKKLTADQFKSLLFICGLRSSRDADIRTRLLSMLEVNAEGACTLEALITECHRLQNLKHDTAMVEHKPVSSVCAVKQDRDKPSPTTCSSSSDSQ
;
A
#
# COMPACT_ATOMS: atom_id res chain seq x y z
N GLU A 1 37.17 -16.78 -4.97
CA GLU A 1 36.41 -16.16 -3.86
C GLU A 1 36.42 -14.63 -3.86
N THR A 2 37.57 -13.98 -4.08
CA THR A 2 37.71 -12.52 -4.02
C THR A 2 36.79 -11.77 -5.00
N VAL A 3 36.69 -12.24 -6.26
CA VAL A 3 35.81 -11.62 -7.27
C VAL A 3 34.34 -11.65 -6.84
N LYS A 4 33.86 -12.78 -6.30
CA LYS A 4 32.47 -12.91 -5.83
C LYS A 4 32.16 -11.94 -4.69
N LYS A 5 33.09 -11.81 -3.74
CA LYS A 5 32.99 -10.89 -2.59
C LYS A 5 33.02 -9.43 -3.02
N LEU A 6 33.86 -9.09 -4.00
CA LEU A 6 33.89 -7.74 -4.57
C LEU A 6 32.61 -7.43 -5.36
N THR A 7 32.04 -8.41 -6.08
CA THR A 7 30.74 -8.26 -6.72
C THR A 7 29.63 -8.02 -5.69
N GLU A 8 29.59 -8.77 -4.59
CA GLU A 8 28.60 -8.56 -3.53
C GLU A 8 28.73 -7.19 -2.85
N LEU A 9 29.95 -6.68 -2.65
CA LEU A 9 30.22 -5.41 -1.95
C LEU A 9 30.05 -4.16 -2.84
N PHE A 10 30.38 -4.27 -4.14
CA PHE A 10 30.47 -3.11 -5.04
C PHE A 10 29.51 -3.17 -6.23
N SER A 11 28.79 -4.28 -6.43
CA SER A 11 27.68 -4.25 -7.38
C SER A 11 26.57 -3.40 -6.79
N VAL A 12 26.06 -2.45 -7.56
CA VAL A 12 24.73 -1.92 -7.33
C VAL A 12 23.80 -3.12 -7.43
N GLN A 13 23.33 -3.65 -6.29
CA GLN A 13 22.31 -4.70 -6.27
C GLN A 13 20.97 -4.08 -6.69
N ALA A 14 20.86 -3.71 -7.97
CA ALA A 14 19.57 -3.45 -8.57
C ALA A 14 18.78 -4.76 -8.47
N SER A 15 17.63 -4.71 -7.79
CA SER A 15 16.76 -5.87 -7.65
C SER A 15 16.35 -6.40 -9.03
N LEU A 16 16.00 -7.67 -9.12
CA LEU A 16 15.49 -8.26 -10.36
C LEU A 16 14.29 -7.46 -10.90
N PHE A 17 13.44 -6.96 -10.00
CA PHE A 17 12.38 -6.03 -10.38
C PHE A 17 12.92 -4.75 -11.03
N SER A 18 13.93 -4.11 -10.42
CA SER A 18 14.50 -2.86 -10.94
C SER A 18 15.04 -3.02 -12.37
N LYS A 19 15.77 -4.11 -12.63
CA LYS A 19 16.26 -4.45 -13.98
C LYS A 19 15.11 -4.66 -14.96
N ARG A 20 14.08 -5.40 -14.53
CA ARG A 20 12.90 -5.68 -15.35
C ARG A 20 12.11 -4.43 -15.70
N TYR A 21 11.92 -3.56 -14.71
CA TYR A 21 11.25 -2.27 -14.87
C TYR A 21 12.01 -1.36 -15.84
N GLN A 22 13.34 -1.27 -15.70
CA GLN A 22 14.16 -0.47 -16.62
C GLN A 22 14.01 -0.91 -18.07
N CYS A 23 13.90 -2.22 -18.33
CA CYS A 23 13.65 -2.73 -19.68
C CYS A 23 12.34 -2.20 -20.28
N PHE A 24 11.26 -2.10 -19.48
CA PHE A 24 9.98 -1.53 -19.93
C PHE A 24 10.03 -0.02 -20.17
N GLN A 25 11.02 0.67 -19.60
CA GLN A 25 11.20 2.11 -19.72
C GLN A 25 12.17 2.50 -20.84
N LEU A 26 12.70 1.51 -21.59
CA LEU A 26 13.60 1.77 -22.70
C LEU A 26 12.92 2.62 -23.77
N SER A 27 13.63 3.66 -24.16
CA SER A 27 13.31 4.50 -25.30
C SER A 27 14.61 4.83 -26.00
N LYS A 28 14.57 4.92 -27.33
CA LYS A 28 15.73 5.25 -28.13
C LYS A 28 16.07 6.73 -27.93
N SER A 29 17.32 7.04 -27.55
CA SER A 29 17.80 8.42 -27.55
C SER A 29 17.86 8.98 -28.97
N GLU A 30 17.70 10.29 -29.13
CA GLU A 30 17.88 10.97 -30.43
C GLU A 30 19.31 10.79 -30.98
N SER A 31 20.30 10.70 -30.08
CA SER A 31 21.72 10.52 -30.40
C SER A 31 22.11 9.12 -30.84
N ASP A 32 21.31 8.11 -30.49
CA ASP A 32 21.67 6.71 -30.73
C ASP A 32 21.34 6.30 -32.17
N ASP A 33 22.25 5.58 -32.82
CA ASP A 33 21.91 4.83 -34.02
C ASP A 33 21.14 3.54 -33.67
N PHE A 34 20.59 2.88 -34.69
CA PHE A 34 19.80 1.66 -34.49
C PHE A 34 20.62 0.47 -33.97
N VAL A 35 21.91 0.39 -34.31
CA VAL A 35 22.78 -0.71 -33.87
C VAL A 35 23.08 -0.58 -32.38
N THR A 36 23.40 0.64 -31.94
CA THR A 36 23.64 1.01 -30.55
C THR A 36 22.39 0.74 -29.73
N TYR A 37 21.23 1.22 -30.20
CA TYR A 37 19.97 0.99 -29.51
C TYR A 37 19.59 -0.50 -29.43
N ALA A 38 19.77 -1.27 -30.51
CA ALA A 38 19.55 -2.71 -30.48
C ALA A 38 20.46 -3.42 -29.47
N GLY A 39 21.72 -2.98 -29.35
CA GLY A 39 22.65 -3.46 -28.33
C GLY A 39 22.18 -3.17 -26.90
N ILE A 40 21.66 -1.96 -26.65
CA ILE A 40 21.09 -1.57 -25.36
C ILE A 40 19.87 -2.45 -25.02
N VAL A 41 18.93 -2.61 -25.95
CA VAL A 41 17.75 -3.47 -25.79
C VAL A 41 18.18 -4.90 -25.46
N ASN A 42 19.13 -5.46 -26.21
CA ASN A 42 19.58 -6.83 -25.98
C ASN A 42 20.22 -7.00 -24.60
N LYS A 43 21.06 -6.04 -24.17
CA LYS A 43 21.67 -6.05 -22.84
C LYS A 43 20.61 -6.04 -21.72
N HIS A 44 19.64 -5.15 -21.81
CA HIS A 44 18.56 -5.08 -20.83
C HIS A 44 17.67 -6.34 -20.83
N CYS A 45 17.43 -6.97 -21.98
CA CYS A 45 16.68 -8.22 -22.06
C CYS A 45 17.42 -9.42 -21.43
N GLU A 46 18.74 -9.48 -21.55
CA GLU A 46 19.55 -10.48 -20.85
C GLU A 46 19.54 -10.22 -19.32
N ASP A 47 19.71 -8.96 -18.89
CA ASP A 47 19.62 -8.55 -17.48
C ASP A 47 18.21 -8.74 -16.87
N PHE A 48 17.17 -8.65 -17.69
CA PHE A 48 15.76 -8.89 -17.33
C PHE A 48 15.50 -10.38 -17.03
N GLU A 49 16.34 -11.28 -17.54
CA GLU A 49 16.19 -12.74 -17.51
C GLU A 49 14.91 -13.22 -18.21
N LEU A 50 14.66 -12.72 -19.43
CA LEU A 50 13.39 -12.93 -20.14
C LEU A 50 13.01 -14.42 -20.28
N LYS A 51 14.02 -15.27 -20.51
CA LYS A 51 13.85 -16.73 -20.67
C LYS A 51 13.32 -17.44 -19.42
N LYS A 52 13.49 -16.85 -18.23
CA LYS A 52 13.01 -17.41 -16.95
C LYS A 52 11.64 -16.85 -16.55
N LEU A 53 11.12 -15.88 -17.29
CA LEU A 53 9.88 -15.20 -16.96
C LEU A 53 8.67 -16.04 -17.40
N THR A 54 7.73 -16.29 -16.49
CA THR A 54 6.46 -16.92 -16.86
C THR A 54 5.50 -15.89 -17.47
N ALA A 55 4.50 -16.37 -18.23
CA ALA A 55 3.49 -15.50 -18.81
C ALA A 55 2.72 -14.69 -17.75
N ASP A 56 2.46 -15.28 -16.58
CA ASP A 56 1.75 -14.58 -15.50
C ASP A 56 2.63 -13.53 -14.83
N GLN A 57 3.92 -13.83 -14.62
CA GLN A 57 4.88 -12.82 -14.15
C GLN A 57 5.00 -11.65 -15.14
N PHE A 58 4.94 -11.91 -16.45
CA PHE A 58 4.91 -10.87 -17.47
C PHE A 58 3.67 -9.98 -17.36
N LYS A 59 2.48 -10.59 -17.30
CA LYS A 59 1.20 -9.85 -17.13
C LYS A 59 1.23 -9.00 -15.87
N SER A 60 1.75 -9.55 -14.77
CA SER A 60 1.89 -8.87 -13.47
C SER A 60 2.82 -7.67 -13.55
N LEU A 61 3.98 -7.81 -14.19
CA LEU A 61 4.89 -6.69 -14.43
C LEU A 61 4.23 -5.60 -15.29
N LEU A 62 3.59 -5.99 -16.39
CA LEU A 62 2.93 -5.05 -17.30
C LEU A 62 1.83 -4.25 -16.56
N PHE A 63 1.03 -4.93 -15.74
CA PHE A 63 0.01 -4.30 -14.91
C PHE A 63 0.61 -3.26 -13.96
N ILE A 64 1.63 -3.65 -13.19
CA ILE A 64 2.28 -2.75 -12.21
C ILE A 64 2.95 -1.56 -12.91
N CYS A 65 3.64 -1.79 -14.03
CA CYS A 65 4.27 -0.72 -14.83
C CYS A 65 3.25 0.27 -15.42
N GLY A 66 2.02 -0.19 -15.66
CA GLY A 66 0.91 0.65 -16.12
C GLY A 66 0.40 1.63 -15.07
N LEU A 67 0.59 1.36 -13.78
CA LEU A 67 0.18 2.21 -12.67
C LEU A 67 1.12 3.43 -12.55
N ARG A 68 1.05 4.39 -13.46
CA ARG A 68 1.97 5.55 -13.50
C ARG A 68 1.52 6.74 -12.66
N SER A 69 0.25 6.81 -12.30
CA SER A 69 -0.30 7.90 -11.50
C SER A 69 0.27 7.89 -10.08
N SER A 70 0.50 9.09 -9.51
CA SER A 70 0.93 9.25 -8.13
C SER A 70 -0.10 8.74 -7.12
N ARG A 71 -1.39 8.76 -7.48
CA ARG A 71 -2.49 8.20 -6.66
C ARG A 71 -2.34 6.70 -6.39
N ASP A 72 -1.64 6.01 -7.27
CA ASP A 72 -1.42 4.56 -7.18
C ASP A 72 -0.08 4.22 -6.53
N ALA A 73 0.67 5.20 -6.00
CA ALA A 73 2.02 4.97 -5.47
C ALA A 73 2.05 3.92 -4.34
N ASP A 74 1.10 4.00 -3.40
CA ASP A 74 1.03 3.04 -2.28
C ASP A 74 0.68 1.63 -2.77
N ILE A 75 -0.29 1.55 -3.69
CA ILE A 75 -0.72 0.27 -4.29
C ILE A 75 0.45 -0.33 -5.04
N ARG A 76 1.09 0.45 -5.93
CA ARG A 76 2.28 0.05 -6.67
C ARG A 76 3.37 -0.48 -5.74
N THR A 77 3.69 0.25 -4.67
CA THR A 77 4.69 -0.18 -3.67
C THR A 77 4.33 -1.53 -3.04
N ARG A 78 3.06 -1.74 -2.69
CA ARG A 78 2.60 -3.01 -2.12
C ARG A 78 2.64 -4.16 -3.13
N LEU A 79 2.20 -3.94 -4.36
CA LEU A 79 2.24 -4.95 -5.43
C LEU A 79 3.68 -5.36 -5.76
N LEU A 80 4.62 -4.40 -5.72
CA LEU A 80 6.05 -4.68 -5.89
C LEU A 80 6.61 -5.61 -4.81
N SER A 81 6.31 -5.31 -3.55
CA SER A 81 6.71 -6.18 -2.44
C SER A 81 6.14 -7.59 -2.59
N MET A 82 4.88 -7.71 -3.05
CA MET A 82 4.25 -9.00 -3.31
C MET A 82 4.95 -9.79 -4.43
N LEU A 83 5.45 -9.11 -5.46
CA LEU A 83 6.21 -9.73 -6.55
C LEU A 83 7.61 -10.18 -6.10
N GLU A 84 8.26 -9.42 -5.21
CA GLU A 84 9.57 -9.78 -4.65
C GLU A 84 9.47 -10.98 -3.69
N VAL A 85 8.45 -11.02 -2.83
CA VAL A 85 8.21 -12.15 -1.91
C VAL A 85 7.82 -13.41 -2.68
N ASN A 86 7.02 -13.28 -3.74
CA ASN A 86 6.59 -14.39 -4.57
C ASN A 86 7.48 -14.58 -5.81
N ALA A 87 8.77 -14.24 -5.74
CA ALA A 87 9.68 -14.37 -6.88
C ALA A 87 9.78 -15.82 -7.42
N GLU A 88 9.59 -16.81 -6.54
CA GLU A 88 9.55 -18.24 -6.87
C GLU A 88 8.12 -18.80 -7.05
N GLY A 89 7.09 -17.98 -6.74
CA GLY A 89 5.68 -18.33 -6.86
C GLY A 89 5.01 -17.69 -8.08
N ALA A 90 3.84 -18.20 -8.45
CA ALA A 90 3.01 -17.60 -9.49
C ALA A 90 2.33 -16.33 -8.94
N CYS A 91 2.99 -15.18 -9.05
CA CYS A 91 2.31 -13.89 -8.89
C CYS A 91 1.42 -13.65 -10.11
N THR A 92 0.12 -13.97 -10.00
CA THR A 92 -0.85 -13.81 -11.08
C THR A 92 -1.56 -12.47 -11.05
N LEU A 93 -2.18 -12.10 -12.17
CA LEU A 93 -2.93 -10.85 -12.28
C LEU A 93 -4.14 -10.83 -11.34
N GLU A 94 -4.79 -11.98 -11.14
CA GLU A 94 -5.91 -12.14 -10.21
C GLU A 94 -5.48 -11.87 -8.77
N ALA A 95 -4.28 -12.33 -8.37
CA ALA A 95 -3.73 -12.04 -7.05
C ALA A 95 -3.49 -10.53 -6.86
N LEU A 96 -2.96 -9.85 -7.89
CA LEU A 96 -2.76 -8.40 -7.86
C LEU A 96 -4.07 -7.63 -7.75
N ILE A 97 -5.10 -8.00 -8.51
CA ILE A 97 -6.42 -7.37 -8.46
C ILE A 97 -7.06 -7.58 -7.08
N THR A 98 -6.97 -8.80 -6.55
CA THR A 98 -7.49 -9.12 -5.21
C THR A 98 -6.82 -8.25 -4.15
N GLU A 99 -5.50 -8.08 -4.23
CA GLU A 99 -4.77 -7.21 -3.31
C GLU A 99 -5.15 -5.73 -3.48
N CYS A 100 -5.37 -5.26 -4.71
CA CYS A 100 -5.87 -3.90 -4.96
C CYS A 100 -7.22 -3.66 -4.27
N HIS A 101 -8.18 -4.57 -4.44
CA HIS A 101 -9.48 -4.47 -3.77
C HIS A 101 -9.35 -4.51 -2.25
N ARG A 102 -8.50 -5.39 -1.72
CA ARG A 102 -8.23 -5.48 -0.28
C ARG A 102 -7.70 -4.16 0.28
N LEU A 103 -6.78 -3.50 -0.44
CA LEU A 103 -6.24 -2.20 -0.05
C LEU A 103 -7.28 -1.08 -0.13
N GLN A 104 -8.16 -1.11 -1.13
CA GLN A 104 -9.26 -0.14 -1.24
C GLN A 104 -10.25 -0.28 -0.08
N ASN A 105 -10.64 -1.50 0.25
CA ASN A 105 -11.50 -1.78 1.39
C ASN A 105 -10.85 -1.32 2.70
N LEU A 106 -9.55 -1.60 2.87
CA LEU A 106 -8.82 -1.15 4.05
C LEU A 106 -8.79 0.38 4.16
N LYS A 107 -8.62 1.12 3.05
CA LYS A 107 -8.71 2.59 3.05
C LYS A 107 -10.09 3.07 3.48
N HIS A 108 -11.16 2.40 3.03
CA HIS A 108 -12.52 2.72 3.49
C HIS A 108 -12.71 2.42 4.98
N ASP A 109 -12.27 1.25 5.45
CA ASP A 109 -12.42 0.83 6.84
C ASP A 109 -11.68 1.79 7.79
N THR A 110 -10.46 2.21 7.42
CA THR A 110 -9.71 3.22 8.17
C THR A 110 -10.47 4.53 8.28
N ALA A 111 -11.03 5.04 7.18
CA ALA A 111 -11.82 6.27 7.20
C ALA A 111 -13.05 6.14 8.12
N MET A 112 -13.71 4.97 8.14
CA MET A 112 -14.84 4.71 9.05
C MET A 112 -14.43 4.79 10.53
N VAL A 113 -13.25 4.27 10.89
CA VAL A 113 -12.74 4.29 12.28
C VAL A 113 -12.29 5.70 12.69
N GLU A 114 -11.67 6.45 11.77
CA GLU A 114 -11.21 7.83 12.01
C GLU A 114 -12.37 8.81 12.14
N HIS A 115 -13.47 8.61 11.40
CA HIS A 115 -14.70 9.38 11.52
C HIS A 115 -15.57 8.94 12.72
N LYS A 116 -15.02 9.00 13.94
CA LYS A 116 -15.86 9.03 15.14
C LYS A 116 -16.50 10.42 15.27
N PRO A 117 -17.83 10.58 15.27
CA PRO A 117 -18.42 11.83 15.69
C PRO A 117 -18.01 12.04 17.15
N VAL A 118 -17.45 13.21 17.45
CA VAL A 118 -17.28 13.67 18.83
C VAL A 118 -18.69 13.71 19.39
N SER A 119 -19.11 12.66 20.12
CA SER A 119 -20.41 12.67 20.78
C SER A 119 -20.35 13.81 21.79
N SER A 120 -21.04 14.90 21.47
CA SER A 120 -21.36 15.97 22.38
C SER A 120 -21.90 15.33 23.65
N VAL A 121 -21.09 15.36 24.71
CA VAL A 121 -21.51 14.95 26.04
C VAL A 121 -22.67 15.87 26.40
N CYS A 122 -23.90 15.38 26.33
CA CYS A 122 -25.06 16.11 26.80
C CYS A 122 -24.88 16.31 28.31
N ALA A 123 -24.48 17.52 28.70
CA ALA A 123 -24.46 17.92 30.09
C ALA A 123 -25.91 17.86 30.61
N VAL A 124 -26.19 16.88 31.47
CA VAL A 124 -27.45 16.82 32.22
C VAL A 124 -27.44 18.00 33.19
N LYS A 125 -28.23 19.03 32.92
CA LYS A 125 -28.52 20.06 33.92
C LYS A 125 -29.39 19.41 34.99
N GLN A 126 -28.79 19.11 36.14
CA GLN A 126 -29.49 18.66 37.32
C GLN A 126 -30.23 19.86 37.91
N ASP A 127 -31.54 19.92 37.68
CA ASP A 127 -32.41 20.88 38.37
C ASP A 127 -32.53 20.45 39.84
N ARG A 128 -31.99 21.26 40.74
CA ARG A 128 -32.09 21.04 42.18
C ARG A 128 -33.33 21.76 42.69
N ASP A 129 -34.48 21.11 42.57
CA ASP A 129 -35.67 21.50 43.31
C ASP A 129 -35.81 20.69 44.61
N LYS A 130 -35.52 21.34 45.74
CA LYS A 130 -36.17 21.12 47.05
C LYS A 130 -35.84 22.29 47.98
N PRO A 131 -36.78 22.74 48.84
CA PRO A 131 -37.28 21.91 49.93
C PRO A 131 -38.79 22.00 50.22
N SER A 132 -39.35 20.88 50.69
CA SER A 132 -40.59 20.79 51.49
C SER A 132 -40.21 20.46 52.95
N PRO A 133 -40.98 20.88 53.97
CA PRO A 133 -42.10 20.04 54.44
C PRO A 133 -43.32 20.79 55.01
N THR A 134 -44.51 20.24 54.77
CA THR A 134 -45.76 20.61 55.45
C THR A 134 -45.95 19.76 56.71
N THR A 135 -46.44 20.44 57.73
CA THR A 135 -46.82 20.07 59.10
C THR A 135 -47.68 18.80 59.26
N CYS A 136 -47.41 18.05 60.33
CA CYS A 136 -48.40 17.24 61.06
C CYS A 136 -48.16 17.39 62.57
N SER A 137 -49.25 17.69 63.25
CA SER A 137 -49.41 18.08 64.66
C SER A 137 -49.64 16.90 65.59
N SER A 138 -49.07 16.95 66.80
CA SER A 138 -49.69 16.45 68.03
C SER A 138 -48.91 16.90 69.27
N SER A 139 -49.57 17.59 70.20
CA SER A 139 -49.78 17.14 71.60
C SER A 139 -50.20 18.30 72.50
N SER A 140 -51.18 17.97 73.34
CA SER A 140 -51.91 18.74 74.34
C SER A 140 -51.03 19.31 75.46
N ASP A 141 -51.42 20.43 76.07
CA ASP A 141 -51.76 20.44 77.51
C ASP A 141 -52.35 21.79 77.99
N SER A 142 -53.55 21.68 78.58
CA SER A 142 -53.96 22.14 79.92
C SER A 142 -53.43 23.47 80.49
N GLN A 143 -54.32 24.48 80.57
CA GLN A 143 -54.84 25.06 81.83
C GLN A 143 -56.01 26.02 81.57
#